data_AF-A0A4W5QD64-F1
#
_entry.id   AF-A0A4W5QD64-F1
#
_cell.length_a   1.000
_cell.length_b   1.000
_cell.length_c   1.000
_cell.angle_alpha   90.00
_cell.angle_beta   90.00
_cell.angle_gamma   90.00
#
_symmetry.space_group_name_H-M   'P 1'
#
loop_
_entity.id
_entity.type
_entity.pdbx_description
1 polymer ?
#
loop_
_entity_poly.entity_id
_entity_poly.type
_entity_poly.pdbx_seq_one_letter_code
_entity_poly.pdbx_strand_id
1 'polypeptide(L)'
;MAPKQDPKPKFQEGNSYLLQFLMIVVFQAVKTNIKEKQIKYFIHYSGWNKNWDEWVPESRVLKYVDSNLQKQKELQKANQMIHKIIIRKSPAAGEGTSTGEMPQPPRKKRARCDPTVESEETFINRVEVKVKIPEELKPWLVDDWDLITRQKQLFHLPARKNVDAVLEDYASYKKSRGTSESKEYAVNEVVAGIREYFNVMLGTQLLYKFERPQYAEILADHPDTPMSQVYGGPHLLRLFVRIGSMLAYTPLDEKSLALLLNYLQDFLKYLMKNSSLFSASDYEVAPPEYHRKAV
;
A
#
# COMPACT_ATOMS: atom_id res chain seq x y z
N MET A 1 -43.67 -11.01 -18.86
CA MET A 1 -42.29 -10.55 -18.58
C MET A 1 -42.06 -10.62 -17.08
N ALA A 2 -41.19 -11.49 -16.60
CA ALA A 2 -40.84 -11.55 -15.18
C ALA A 2 -40.10 -10.26 -14.78
N PRO A 3 -40.36 -9.67 -13.60
CA PRO A 3 -39.64 -8.48 -13.15
C PRO A 3 -38.15 -8.84 -12.96
N LYS A 4 -37.26 -8.12 -13.66
CA LYS A 4 -35.81 -8.24 -13.48
C LYS A 4 -35.49 -7.85 -12.04
N GLN A 5 -35.10 -8.82 -11.23
CA GLN A 5 -34.71 -8.62 -9.83
C GLN A 5 -33.47 -7.74 -9.76
N ASP A 6 -33.51 -6.74 -8.88
CA ASP A 6 -32.33 -5.97 -8.49
C ASP A 6 -31.24 -6.91 -7.93
N PRO A 7 -29.95 -6.63 -8.19
CA PRO A 7 -28.85 -7.48 -7.74
C PRO A 7 -28.82 -7.51 -6.21
N LYS A 8 -29.01 -8.69 -5.62
CA LYS A 8 -28.93 -8.90 -4.17
C LYS A 8 -27.46 -8.92 -3.73
N PRO A 9 -27.09 -8.18 -2.67
CA PRO A 9 -25.74 -8.20 -2.14
C PRO A 9 -25.38 -9.59 -1.61
N LYS A 10 -24.23 -10.14 -2.02
CA LYS A 10 -23.77 -11.47 -1.58
C LYS A 10 -23.28 -11.51 -0.13
N PHE A 11 -23.03 -10.34 0.46
CA PHE A 11 -22.41 -10.14 1.77
C PHE A 11 -23.26 -9.20 2.62
N GLN A 12 -23.48 -9.57 3.89
CA GLN A 12 -24.29 -8.83 4.88
C GLN A 12 -23.42 -8.02 5.85
N GLU A 13 -23.94 -6.89 6.29
CA GLU A 13 -23.32 -5.98 7.28
C GLU A 13 -23.12 -6.67 8.64
N GLY A 14 -22.02 -6.35 9.33
CA GLY A 14 -21.69 -6.89 10.65
C GLY A 14 -20.93 -8.23 10.65
N ASN A 15 -20.77 -8.86 9.49
CA ASN A 15 -20.02 -10.11 9.34
C ASN A 15 -18.57 -9.85 8.90
N SER A 16 -17.67 -10.75 9.32
CA SER A 16 -16.26 -10.73 8.92
C SER A 16 -16.05 -11.44 7.57
N TYR A 17 -15.26 -10.84 6.69
CA TYR A 17 -14.92 -11.32 5.35
C TYR A 17 -13.42 -11.16 5.08
N LEU A 18 -12.98 -11.69 3.95
CA LEU A 18 -11.57 -11.76 3.56
C LEU A 18 -11.35 -10.91 2.31
N LEU A 19 -10.38 -10.00 2.31
CA LEU A 19 -10.02 -9.25 1.10
C LEU A 19 -8.86 -9.94 0.40
N GLN A 20 -8.96 -10.19 -0.91
CA GLN A 20 -7.85 -10.74 -1.67
C GLN A 20 -6.86 -9.59 -2.01
N PHE A 21 -5.73 -9.57 -1.32
CA PHE A 21 -4.50 -8.83 -1.65
C PHE A 21 -3.31 -9.81 -1.57
N LEU A 22 -2.06 -9.36 -1.74
CA LEU A 22 -0.83 -10.16 -1.51
C LEU A 22 -0.81 -10.87 -0.13
N MET A 23 -1.67 -10.46 0.81
CA MET A 23 -2.19 -11.28 1.89
C MET A 23 -3.71 -11.18 1.97
N ILE A 24 -4.37 -12.25 2.41
CA ILE A 24 -5.79 -12.22 2.74
C ILE A 24 -5.97 -11.55 4.11
N VAL A 25 -6.61 -10.37 4.14
CA VAL A 25 -6.84 -9.58 5.37
C VAL A 25 -8.30 -9.72 5.81
N VAL A 26 -8.52 -9.89 7.11
CA VAL A 26 -9.87 -9.95 7.70
C VAL A 26 -10.41 -8.51 7.80
N PHE A 27 -11.60 -8.29 7.25
CA PHE A 27 -12.32 -7.02 7.38
C PHE A 27 -13.77 -7.29 7.78
N GLN A 28 -14.43 -6.31 8.39
CA GLN A 28 -15.86 -6.33 8.62
C GLN A 28 -16.57 -5.46 7.57
N ALA A 29 -17.63 -5.99 6.97
CA ALA A 29 -18.49 -5.18 6.11
C ALA A 29 -19.35 -4.27 7.00
N VAL A 30 -19.16 -2.96 6.88
CA VAL A 30 -19.83 -1.98 7.74
C VAL A 30 -21.05 -1.38 7.07
N LYS A 31 -21.00 -1.09 5.76
CA LYS A 31 -22.14 -0.58 4.99
C LYS A 31 -22.18 -1.14 3.57
N THR A 32 -23.38 -1.31 3.02
CA THR A 32 -23.58 -1.73 1.63
C THR A 32 -24.20 -0.60 0.82
N ASN A 33 -23.63 -0.27 -0.34
CA ASN A 33 -24.21 0.71 -1.26
C ASN A 33 -24.51 0.05 -2.60
N ILE A 34 -25.75 0.20 -3.06
CA ILE A 34 -26.23 -0.25 -4.36
C ILE A 34 -26.65 1.01 -5.12
N LYS A 35 -25.79 1.47 -6.03
CA LYS A 35 -26.10 2.56 -6.96
C LYS A 35 -25.76 2.08 -8.37
N GLU A 36 -26.64 2.37 -9.33
CA GLU A 36 -26.42 2.12 -10.77
C GLU A 36 -25.97 0.69 -11.13
N LYS A 37 -26.54 -0.34 -10.47
CA LYS A 37 -26.19 -1.77 -10.64
C LYS A 37 -24.76 -2.17 -10.22
N GLN A 38 -23.98 -1.29 -9.60
CA GLN A 38 -22.70 -1.63 -8.98
C GLN A 38 -22.88 -1.81 -7.46
N ILE A 39 -22.41 -2.95 -6.94
CA ILE A 39 -22.39 -3.24 -5.50
C ILE A 39 -21.02 -2.86 -4.95
N LYS A 40 -21.01 -1.91 -4.01
CA LYS A 40 -19.80 -1.53 -3.26
C LYS A 40 -20.02 -1.78 -1.77
N TYR A 41 -18.97 -2.23 -1.10
CA TYR A 41 -18.94 -2.50 0.33
C TYR A 41 -18.04 -1.48 1.02
N PHE A 42 -18.56 -0.78 2.02
CA PHE A 42 -17.76 0.01 2.94
C PHE A 42 -17.17 -0.95 3.95
N ILE A 43 -15.85 -1.13 3.87
CA ILE A 43 -15.14 -2.11 4.67
C ILE A 43 -14.37 -1.40 5.76
N HIS A 44 -14.41 -1.98 6.95
CA HIS A 44 -13.52 -1.64 8.04
C HIS A 44 -12.56 -2.81 8.21
N TYR A 45 -11.28 -2.54 7.98
CA TYR A 45 -10.25 -3.54 8.19
C TYR A 45 -10.13 -3.82 9.69
N SER A 46 -10.29 -5.09 10.09
CA SER A 46 -10.31 -5.45 11.52
C SER A 46 -8.95 -5.10 12.14
N GLY A 47 -8.95 -4.15 13.09
CA GLY A 47 -7.73 -3.63 13.74
C GLY A 47 -7.13 -2.38 13.10
N TRP A 48 -7.75 -1.79 12.08
CA TRP A 48 -7.24 -0.58 11.40
C TRP A 48 -8.00 0.67 11.86
N ASN A 49 -7.39 1.85 11.78
CA ASN A 49 -8.07 3.11 12.10
C ASN A 49 -9.24 3.38 11.11
N LYS A 50 -10.36 3.93 11.58
CA LYS A 50 -11.54 4.26 10.75
C LYS A 50 -11.24 5.17 9.54
N ASN A 51 -10.13 5.90 9.57
CA ASN A 51 -9.65 6.70 8.45
C ASN A 51 -9.19 5.83 7.24
N TRP A 52 -9.06 4.52 7.44
CA TRP A 52 -8.74 3.52 6.42
C TRP A 52 -9.96 2.82 5.84
N ASP A 53 -11.16 3.19 6.31
CA ASP A 53 -12.39 2.61 5.80
C ASP A 53 -12.59 3.07 4.35
N GLU A 54 -12.80 2.13 3.45
CA GLU A 54 -12.95 2.41 2.02
C GLU A 54 -14.15 1.70 1.42
N TRP A 55 -14.62 2.22 0.29
CA TRP A 55 -15.60 1.54 -0.54
C TRP A 55 -14.89 0.64 -1.55
N VAL A 56 -15.01 -0.68 -1.40
CA VAL A 56 -14.47 -1.66 -2.35
C VAL A 56 -15.56 -2.28 -3.22
N PRO A 57 -15.28 -2.62 -4.50
CA PRO A 57 -16.21 -3.37 -5.35
C PRO A 57 -16.34 -4.84 -4.90
N GLU A 58 -17.48 -5.48 -5.21
CA GLU A 58 -17.79 -6.88 -4.83
C GLU A 58 -16.70 -7.89 -5.25
N SER A 59 -15.96 -7.63 -6.33
CA SER A 59 -14.86 -8.48 -6.82
C SER A 59 -13.67 -8.61 -5.85
N ARG A 60 -13.47 -7.65 -4.94
CA ARG A 60 -12.39 -7.69 -3.94
C ARG A 60 -12.78 -8.42 -2.65
N VAL A 61 -14.06 -8.79 -2.50
CA VAL A 61 -14.61 -9.37 -1.27
C VAL A 61 -14.76 -10.89 -1.40
N LEU A 62 -14.07 -11.64 -0.55
CA LEU A 62 -14.20 -13.09 -0.45
C LEU A 62 -15.01 -13.50 0.79
N LYS A 63 -15.86 -14.52 0.62
CA LYS A 63 -16.63 -15.10 1.73
C LYS A 63 -15.69 -15.74 2.76
N TYR A 64 -16.02 -15.62 4.03
CA TYR A 64 -15.37 -16.36 5.11
C TYR A 64 -15.84 -17.83 5.08
N VAL A 65 -15.32 -18.58 4.12
CA VAL A 65 -15.56 -20.02 3.92
C VAL A 65 -14.25 -20.78 4.04
N ASP A 66 -14.31 -22.04 4.46
CA ASP A 66 -13.13 -22.87 4.72
C ASP A 66 -12.16 -22.92 3.54
N SER A 67 -12.66 -22.89 2.30
CA SER A 67 -11.84 -22.83 1.09
C SER A 67 -10.98 -21.55 0.98
N ASN A 68 -11.53 -20.38 1.35
CA ASN A 68 -10.80 -19.11 1.30
C ASN A 68 -9.86 -18.96 2.52
N LEU A 69 -10.21 -19.56 3.65
CA LEU A 69 -9.37 -19.65 4.85
C LEU A 69 -8.17 -20.59 4.62
N GLN A 70 -8.38 -21.68 3.88
CA GLN A 70 -7.33 -22.58 3.42
C GLN A 70 -6.39 -21.86 2.44
N LYS A 71 -6.95 -21.10 1.50
CA LYS A 71 -6.18 -20.27 0.55
C LYS A 71 -5.32 -19.23 1.28
N GLN A 72 -5.81 -18.62 2.35
CA GLN A 72 -5.04 -17.74 3.24
C GLN A 72 -3.89 -18.49 3.92
N LYS A 73 -4.16 -19.68 4.48
CA LYS A 73 -3.12 -20.52 5.12
C LYS A 73 -2.07 -21.01 4.12
N GLU A 74 -2.47 -21.32 2.90
CA GLU A 74 -1.57 -21.76 1.82
C GLU A 74 -0.67 -20.62 1.36
N LEU A 75 -1.21 -19.41 1.16
CA LEU A 75 -0.41 -18.22 0.86
C LEU A 75 0.56 -17.88 2.00
N GLN A 76 0.14 -17.98 3.26
CA GLN A 76 1.02 -17.80 4.42
C GLN A 76 2.12 -18.86 4.50
N LYS A 77 1.80 -20.13 4.23
CA LYS A 77 2.78 -21.22 4.20
C LYS A 77 3.74 -21.11 3.01
N ALA A 78 3.24 -20.69 1.83
CA ALA A 78 4.06 -20.45 0.66
C ALA A 78 5.07 -19.33 0.92
N ASN A 79 4.64 -18.23 1.53
CA ASN A 79 5.53 -17.14 1.94
C ASN A 79 6.57 -17.61 2.98
N GLN A 80 6.17 -18.40 3.99
CA GLN A 80 7.10 -18.99 4.95
C GLN A 80 8.09 -19.99 4.33
N MET A 81 7.68 -20.73 3.30
CA MET A 81 8.55 -21.69 2.60
C MET A 81 9.56 -20.96 1.71
N ILE A 82 9.15 -19.88 1.05
CA ILE A 82 10.03 -18.96 0.34
C ILE A 82 11.07 -18.35 1.31
N HIS A 83 10.65 -17.92 2.51
CA HIS A 83 11.56 -17.47 3.58
C HIS A 83 12.61 -18.54 3.97
N LYS A 84 12.22 -19.81 4.09
CA LYS A 84 13.16 -20.91 4.42
C LYS A 84 14.16 -21.19 3.30
N ILE A 85 13.76 -21.04 2.04
CA ILE A 85 14.65 -21.23 0.87
C ILE A 85 15.69 -20.12 0.80
N ILE A 86 15.30 -18.88 1.13
CA ILE A 86 16.20 -17.72 1.18
C ILE A 86 17.23 -17.85 2.32
N ILE A 87 16.80 -18.35 3.49
CA ILE A 87 17.69 -18.53 4.65
C ILE A 87 18.72 -19.66 4.45
N ARG A 88 18.37 -20.73 3.72
CA ARG A 88 19.25 -21.91 3.53
C ARG A 88 20.39 -21.74 2.52
N LYS A 89 20.40 -20.68 1.71
CA LYS A 89 21.38 -20.47 0.62
C LYS A 89 22.50 -19.46 0.92
N SER A 90 22.60 -18.96 2.15
CA SER A 90 23.73 -18.10 2.59
C SER A 90 24.85 -18.95 3.22
N PRO A 91 26.15 -18.74 2.88
CA PRO A 91 27.25 -19.48 3.51
C PRO A 91 27.45 -19.08 4.98
N ALA A 92 27.82 -20.06 5.79
CA ALA A 92 27.84 -20.04 7.25
C ALA A 92 29.06 -19.32 7.89
N ALA A 93 28.83 -18.78 9.09
CA ALA A 93 29.75 -18.66 10.23
C ALA A 93 28.86 -18.37 11.46
N GLY A 94 28.96 -18.94 12.66
CA GLY A 94 29.87 -19.86 13.33
C GLY A 94 29.56 -19.72 14.84
N GLU A 95 29.23 -20.85 15.47
CA GLU A 95 29.12 -21.26 16.90
C GLU A 95 29.02 -20.29 18.12
N GLY A 96 28.23 -20.77 19.11
CA GLY A 96 28.45 -20.65 20.57
C GLY A 96 27.37 -19.90 21.36
N THR A 97 26.87 -20.25 22.56
CA THR A 97 26.78 -21.44 23.43
C THR A 97 25.74 -21.12 24.54
N SER A 98 25.18 -22.16 25.16
CA SER A 98 24.09 -22.26 26.17
C SER A 98 24.12 -21.36 27.41
N THR A 99 22.94 -21.15 28.01
CA THR A 99 22.50 -21.45 29.41
C THR A 99 21.30 -20.55 29.77
N GLY A 100 20.27 -20.89 30.53
CA GLY A 100 19.86 -22.07 31.27
C GLY A 100 18.44 -21.79 31.83
N GLU A 101 17.60 -22.82 31.94
CA GLU A 101 16.28 -22.76 32.57
C GLU A 101 16.37 -22.59 34.10
N MET A 102 15.41 -21.87 34.70
CA MET A 102 14.70 -22.33 35.90
C MET A 102 13.27 -21.69 36.02
N PRO A 103 12.32 -22.34 36.73
CA PRO A 103 10.88 -22.19 36.53
C PRO A 103 10.10 -21.62 37.73
N GLN A 104 8.94 -20.96 37.53
CA GLN A 104 7.84 -20.73 38.51
C GLN A 104 6.55 -20.20 37.84
N PRO A 105 5.36 -20.09 38.49
CA PRO A 105 4.49 -21.12 39.11
C PRO A 105 3.03 -21.04 38.53
N PRO A 106 2.04 -21.88 38.93
CA PRO A 106 0.84 -22.13 38.14
C PRO A 106 -0.27 -21.08 38.39
N ARG A 107 -0.79 -20.44 37.32
CA ARG A 107 -1.99 -19.58 37.40
C ARG A 107 -3.06 -19.96 36.38
N LYS A 108 -4.13 -20.54 36.94
CA LYS A 108 -5.56 -20.59 36.54
C LYS A 108 -5.90 -20.47 35.05
N LYS A 109 -6.41 -21.58 34.51
CA LYS A 109 -7.16 -21.71 33.25
C LYS A 109 -8.22 -20.60 33.11
N ARG A 110 -7.92 -19.59 32.28
CA ARG A 110 -8.94 -18.86 31.51
C ARG A 110 -9.00 -19.44 30.11
N ALA A 111 -10.21 -19.51 29.56
CA ALA A 111 -10.49 -20.08 28.25
C ALA A 111 -9.53 -19.53 27.19
N ARG A 112 -8.95 -20.46 26.43
CA ARG A 112 -7.89 -20.25 25.45
C ARG A 112 -8.45 -19.41 24.30
N CYS A 113 -8.27 -18.09 24.35
CA CYS A 113 -8.36 -17.26 23.15
C CYS A 113 -7.18 -17.61 22.23
N ASP A 114 -7.46 -17.66 20.94
CA ASP A 114 -6.50 -18.01 19.89
C ASP A 114 -5.27 -17.08 19.95
N PRO A 115 -4.02 -17.59 20.04
CA PRO A 115 -2.81 -16.76 20.15
C PRO A 115 -2.52 -15.88 18.93
N THR A 116 -3.29 -16.00 17.86
CA THR A 116 -3.05 -15.29 16.59
C THR A 116 -3.71 -13.92 16.48
N VAL A 117 -4.46 -13.46 17.49
CA VAL A 117 -5.11 -12.14 17.47
C VAL A 117 -4.48 -11.25 18.54
N GLU A 118 -3.54 -10.39 18.14
CA GLU A 118 -2.99 -9.33 18.99
C GLU A 118 -4.09 -8.31 19.36
N SER A 119 -4.01 -7.74 20.56
CA SER A 119 -4.97 -6.71 21.00
C SER A 119 -4.78 -5.40 20.22
N GLU A 120 -5.88 -4.71 19.94
CA GLU A 120 -5.96 -3.44 19.20
C GLU A 120 -4.98 -2.37 19.72
N GLU A 121 -4.79 -2.28 21.04
CA GLU A 121 -3.85 -1.34 21.66
C GLU A 121 -2.36 -1.69 21.42
N THR A 122 -2.02 -2.98 21.34
CA THR A 122 -0.64 -3.42 21.03
C THR A 122 -0.35 -3.23 19.53
N PHE A 123 -1.39 -3.31 18.70
CA PHE A 123 -1.35 -3.12 17.25
C PHE A 123 -1.24 -1.64 16.84
N ILE A 124 -1.92 -0.73 17.54
CA ILE A 124 -1.88 0.72 17.32
C ILE A 124 -0.55 1.34 17.78
N ASN A 125 0.08 0.77 18.81
CA ASN A 125 1.34 1.27 19.37
C ASN A 125 2.60 0.82 18.61
N ARG A 126 2.46 0.16 17.45
CA ARG A 126 3.63 -0.16 16.63
C ARG A 126 4.30 1.14 16.16
N VAL A 127 5.57 1.28 16.50
CA VAL A 127 6.39 2.46 16.20
C VAL A 127 6.36 2.71 14.70
N GLU A 128 5.88 3.88 14.30
CA GLU A 128 5.89 4.31 12.90
C GLU A 128 7.31 4.22 12.34
N VAL A 129 7.47 3.49 11.24
CA VAL A 129 8.76 3.33 10.59
C VAL A 129 9.07 4.62 9.84
N LYS A 130 9.97 5.45 10.37
CA LYS A 130 10.34 6.72 9.72
C LYS A 130 11.21 6.50 8.49
N VAL A 131 10.60 6.56 7.31
CA VAL A 131 11.34 6.71 6.05
C VAL A 131 11.89 8.13 5.97
N LYS A 132 13.22 8.27 5.94
CA LYS A 132 13.88 9.59 5.86
C LYS A 132 13.82 10.11 4.42
N ILE A 133 13.19 11.26 4.21
CA ILE A 133 13.22 11.96 2.92
C ILE A 133 14.53 12.76 2.82
N PRO A 134 15.35 12.57 1.76
CA PRO A 134 16.53 13.39 1.51
C PRO A 134 16.21 14.89 1.49
N GLU A 135 17.11 15.71 2.03
CA GLU A 135 16.90 17.17 2.14
C GLU A 135 16.68 17.82 0.77
N GLU A 136 17.30 17.30 -0.29
CA GLU A 136 17.19 17.78 -1.66
C GLU A 136 15.81 17.53 -2.28
N LEU A 137 15.04 16.57 -1.76
CA LEU A 137 13.68 16.27 -2.20
C LEU A 137 12.61 17.06 -1.44
N LYS A 138 12.96 17.66 -0.29
CA LYS A 138 11.99 18.42 0.50
C LYS A 138 11.51 19.71 -0.17
N PRO A 139 12.37 20.53 -0.83
CA PRO A 139 11.90 21.70 -1.57
C PRO A 139 10.84 21.34 -2.60
N TRP A 140 11.02 20.24 -3.34
CA TRP A 140 10.04 19.77 -4.33
C TRP A 140 8.69 19.42 -3.71
N LEU A 141 8.65 18.85 -2.49
CA LEU A 141 7.41 18.59 -1.76
C LEU A 141 6.72 19.88 -1.28
N VAL A 142 7.51 20.88 -0.89
CA VAL A 142 6.98 22.19 -0.48
C VAL A 142 6.41 22.93 -1.68
N ASP A 143 7.12 22.94 -2.80
CA ASP A 143 6.69 23.57 -4.05
C ASP A 143 5.44 22.89 -4.61
N ASP A 144 5.40 21.56 -4.65
CA ASP A 144 4.23 20.77 -5.03
C ASP A 144 2.99 21.11 -4.17
N TRP A 145 3.17 21.18 -2.84
CA TRP A 145 2.11 21.60 -1.93
C TRP A 145 1.63 23.03 -2.22
N ASP A 146 2.54 23.97 -2.46
CA ASP A 146 2.21 25.37 -2.74
C ASP A 146 1.46 25.52 -4.07
N LEU A 147 1.94 24.87 -5.13
CA LEU A 147 1.33 24.87 -6.46
C LEU A 147 -0.14 24.43 -6.40
N ILE A 148 -0.42 23.33 -5.70
CA ILE A 148 -1.78 22.78 -5.65
C ILE A 148 -2.66 23.52 -4.64
N THR A 149 -2.17 23.73 -3.42
CA THR A 149 -3.03 24.21 -2.34
C THR A 149 -3.19 25.73 -2.33
N ARG A 150 -2.13 26.48 -2.65
CA ARG A 150 -2.12 27.95 -2.64
C ARG A 150 -2.33 28.53 -4.04
N GLN A 151 -1.59 28.06 -5.04
CA GLN A 151 -1.65 28.61 -6.40
C GLN A 151 -2.80 28.03 -7.24
N LYS A 152 -3.50 27.01 -6.75
CA LYS A 152 -4.65 26.36 -7.42
C LYS A 152 -4.28 25.81 -8.79
N GLN A 153 -3.07 25.30 -8.91
CA GLN A 153 -2.63 24.55 -10.08
C GLN A 153 -2.92 23.06 -9.90
N LEU A 154 -3.03 22.35 -11.02
CA LEU A 154 -3.16 20.90 -11.06
C LEU A 154 -2.02 20.33 -11.88
N PHE A 155 -1.58 19.14 -11.50
CA PHE A 155 -0.63 18.39 -12.31
C PHE A 155 -1.33 17.90 -13.58
N HIS A 156 -0.63 18.00 -14.72
CA HIS A 156 -1.14 17.52 -16.00
C HIS A 156 -1.24 16.00 -15.99
N LEU A 157 -2.44 15.48 -16.24
CA LEU A 157 -2.74 14.06 -16.33
C LEU A 157 -3.36 13.73 -17.69
N PRO A 158 -2.98 12.61 -18.33
CA PRO A 158 -1.99 11.62 -17.88
C PRO A 158 -0.55 12.16 -17.85
N ALA A 159 0.24 11.70 -16.88
CA ALA A 159 1.61 12.16 -16.67
C ALA A 159 2.49 11.84 -17.88
N ARG A 160 3.29 12.81 -18.34
CA ARG A 160 4.29 12.61 -19.41
C ARG A 160 5.23 11.43 -19.12
N LYS A 161 5.61 11.28 -17.85
CA LYS A 161 6.38 10.14 -17.36
C LYS A 161 5.69 9.60 -16.11
N ASN A 162 4.96 8.51 -16.29
CA ASN A 162 4.15 7.90 -15.24
C ASN A 162 4.99 7.09 -14.24
N VAL A 163 4.38 6.72 -13.11
CA VAL A 163 5.04 5.95 -12.06
C VAL A 163 5.59 4.63 -12.57
N ASP A 164 4.84 3.91 -13.41
CA ASP A 164 5.30 2.64 -13.98
C ASP A 164 6.62 2.79 -14.75
N ALA A 165 6.72 3.81 -15.61
CA ALA A 165 7.95 4.11 -16.35
C ALA A 165 9.11 4.51 -15.42
N VAL A 166 8.85 5.30 -14.37
CA VAL A 166 9.89 5.67 -13.39
C VAL A 166 10.43 4.44 -12.66
N LEU A 167 9.54 3.53 -12.27
CA LEU A 167 9.89 2.30 -11.57
C LEU A 167 10.66 1.31 -12.48
N GLU A 168 10.27 1.20 -13.74
CA GLU A 168 10.95 0.38 -14.74
C GLU A 168 12.35 0.92 -15.06
N ASP A 169 12.50 2.24 -15.19
CA ASP A 169 13.80 2.87 -15.37
C ASP A 169 14.73 2.62 -14.19
N TYR A 170 14.20 2.67 -12.96
CA TYR A 170 14.99 2.35 -11.76
C TYR A 170 15.44 0.89 -11.77
N ALA A 171 14.55 -0.06 -12.06
CA ALA A 171 14.91 -1.47 -12.14
C ALA A 171 16.00 -1.71 -13.20
N SER A 172 15.86 -1.09 -14.37
CA SER A 172 16.84 -1.13 -15.47
C SER A 172 18.17 -0.48 -15.09
N TYR A 173 18.14 0.64 -14.38
CA TYR A 173 19.33 1.31 -13.84
C TYR A 173 20.08 0.42 -12.83
N LYS A 174 19.38 -0.32 -11.97
CA LYS A 174 20.01 -1.25 -11.03
C LYS A 174 20.60 -2.46 -11.76
N LYS A 175 19.93 -2.98 -12.78
CA LYS A 175 20.43 -4.09 -13.61
C LYS A 175 21.72 -3.73 -14.34
N SER A 176 21.80 -2.55 -14.95
CA SER A 176 22.98 -2.11 -15.71
C SER A 176 24.23 -1.86 -14.86
N ARG A 177 24.11 -1.64 -13.54
CA ARG A 177 25.27 -1.48 -12.64
C ARG A 177 25.93 -2.79 -12.19
N GLY A 178 25.60 -3.94 -12.81
CA GLY A 178 26.22 -5.23 -12.49
C GLY A 178 25.72 -5.83 -11.18
N THR A 179 24.43 -5.62 -10.88
CA THR A 179 23.79 -6.16 -9.69
C THR A 179 23.67 -7.69 -9.78
N SER A 180 23.97 -8.43 -8.70
CA SER A 180 23.83 -9.89 -8.69
C SER A 180 22.38 -10.32 -8.89
N GLU A 181 22.14 -11.52 -9.42
CA GLU A 181 20.80 -12.06 -9.72
C GLU A 181 19.84 -12.02 -8.51
N SER A 182 20.35 -12.31 -7.31
CA SER A 182 19.58 -12.20 -6.06
C SER A 182 19.16 -10.76 -5.71
N LYS A 183 20.02 -9.77 -6.01
CA LYS A 183 19.70 -8.37 -5.79
C LYS A 183 18.77 -7.82 -6.88
N GLU A 184 18.83 -8.33 -8.10
CA GLU A 184 17.87 -8.01 -9.17
C GLU A 184 16.46 -8.46 -8.77
N TYR A 185 16.31 -9.69 -8.26
CA TYR A 185 15.04 -10.17 -7.72
C TYR A 185 14.51 -9.24 -6.61
N ALA A 186 15.36 -8.89 -5.63
CA ALA A 186 14.96 -8.00 -4.55
C ALA A 186 14.54 -6.59 -5.03
N VAL A 187 15.22 -6.04 -6.05
CA VAL A 187 14.83 -4.75 -6.66
C VAL A 187 13.46 -4.85 -7.31
N ASN A 188 13.18 -5.93 -8.04
CA ASN A 188 11.89 -6.14 -8.69
C ASN A 188 10.75 -6.29 -7.67
N GLU A 189 10.98 -7.00 -6.56
CA GLU A 189 10.01 -7.12 -5.48
C GLU A 189 9.72 -5.76 -4.82
N VAL A 190 10.76 -4.95 -4.57
CA VAL A 190 10.58 -3.61 -4.00
C VAL A 190 9.82 -2.70 -4.98
N VAL A 191 10.15 -2.75 -6.26
CA VAL A 191 9.45 -2.00 -7.31
C VAL A 191 7.98 -2.39 -7.39
N ALA A 192 7.67 -3.69 -7.37
CA ALA A 192 6.30 -4.19 -7.34
C ALA A 192 5.56 -3.72 -6.09
N GLY A 193 6.22 -3.77 -4.92
CA GLY A 193 5.67 -3.26 -3.66
C GLY A 193 5.34 -1.77 -3.74
N ILE A 194 6.27 -0.94 -4.20
CA ILE A 194 6.05 0.52 -4.35
C ILE A 194 4.86 0.79 -5.28
N ARG A 195 4.77 0.10 -6.42
CA ARG A 195 3.64 0.23 -7.37
C ARG A 195 2.31 -0.07 -6.69
N GLU A 196 2.25 -1.16 -5.95
CA GLU A 196 1.01 -1.59 -5.30
C GLU A 196 0.59 -0.64 -4.18
N TYR A 197 1.55 -0.22 -3.33
CA TYR A 197 1.29 0.81 -2.33
C TYR A 197 0.81 2.11 -2.97
N PHE A 198 1.40 2.51 -4.09
CA PHE A 198 0.98 3.70 -4.81
C PHE A 198 -0.48 3.59 -5.29
N ASN A 199 -0.83 2.48 -5.95
CA ASN A 199 -2.19 2.24 -6.46
C ASN A 199 -3.26 2.25 -5.37
N VAL A 200 -2.95 1.68 -4.20
CA VAL A 200 -3.88 1.64 -3.06
C VAL A 200 -3.95 2.99 -2.33
N MET A 201 -2.81 3.65 -2.11
CA MET A 201 -2.74 4.84 -1.26
C MET A 201 -3.07 6.13 -2.00
N LEU A 202 -2.99 6.18 -3.34
CA LEU A 202 -3.19 7.43 -4.07
C LEU A 202 -4.54 8.07 -3.74
N GLY A 203 -5.63 7.34 -4.00
CA GLY A 203 -7.00 7.84 -3.84
C GLY A 203 -7.37 8.15 -2.39
N THR A 204 -6.64 7.66 -1.40
CA THR A 204 -6.97 7.85 0.02
C THR A 204 -6.09 8.92 0.66
N GLN A 205 -4.77 8.90 0.44
CA GLN A 205 -3.80 9.64 1.25
C GLN A 205 -2.84 10.54 0.50
N LEU A 206 -2.62 10.32 -0.80
CA LEU A 206 -1.58 11.06 -1.53
C LEU A 206 -2.13 12.30 -2.25
N LEU A 207 -3.46 12.44 -2.34
CA LEU A 207 -4.13 13.57 -2.98
C LEU A 207 -4.58 14.63 -1.98
N TYR A 208 -4.27 15.89 -2.28
CA TYR A 208 -4.81 17.05 -1.58
C TYR A 208 -6.31 17.22 -1.87
N LYS A 209 -7.00 18.01 -1.04
CA LYS A 209 -8.45 18.27 -1.22
C LYS A 209 -8.77 18.83 -2.62
N PHE A 210 -7.90 19.69 -3.15
CA PHE A 210 -8.10 20.35 -4.45
C PHE A 210 -7.97 19.39 -5.65
N GLU A 211 -7.28 18.26 -5.52
CA GLU A 211 -7.10 17.26 -6.59
C GLU A 211 -8.26 16.24 -6.65
N ARG A 212 -9.17 16.26 -5.68
CA ARG A 212 -10.25 15.27 -5.57
C ARG A 212 -11.20 15.24 -6.77
N PRO A 213 -11.63 16.39 -7.34
CA PRO A 213 -12.43 16.38 -8.55
C PRO A 213 -11.71 15.77 -9.76
N GLN A 214 -10.43 16.13 -9.99
CA GLN A 214 -9.62 15.56 -11.08
C GLN A 214 -9.49 14.03 -10.95
N TYR A 215 -9.26 13.53 -9.73
CA TYR A 215 -9.22 12.09 -9.47
C TYR A 215 -10.56 11.40 -9.75
N ALA A 216 -11.68 12.03 -9.38
CA ALA A 216 -13.00 11.48 -9.64
C ALA A 216 -13.31 11.40 -11.15
N GLU A 217 -12.87 12.40 -11.93
CA GLU A 217 -12.97 12.40 -13.39
C GLU A 217 -12.13 11.27 -14.01
N ILE A 218 -10.89 11.08 -13.56
CA ILE A 218 -10.03 9.98 -14.03
C ILE A 218 -10.65 8.60 -13.76
N LEU A 219 -11.22 8.40 -12.58
CA LEU A 219 -11.91 7.14 -12.26
C LEU A 219 -13.16 6.90 -13.12
N ALA A 220 -13.83 7.97 -13.55
CA ALA A 220 -15.00 7.86 -14.42
C ALA A 220 -14.60 7.55 -15.88
N ASP A 221 -13.56 8.22 -16.38
CA ASP A 221 -13.08 8.07 -17.75
C ASP A 221 -12.28 6.78 -17.96
N HIS A 222 -11.57 6.33 -16.92
CA HIS A 222 -10.63 5.21 -16.96
C HIS A 222 -10.76 4.28 -15.73
N PRO A 223 -11.89 3.55 -15.58
CA PRO A 223 -12.18 2.78 -14.37
C PRO A 223 -11.23 1.59 -14.13
N ASP A 224 -10.65 1.02 -15.19
CA ASP A 224 -9.77 -0.16 -15.13
C ASP A 224 -8.27 0.18 -15.15
N THR A 225 -7.92 1.47 -15.32
CA THR A 225 -6.53 1.90 -15.42
C THR A 225 -5.92 2.04 -14.03
N PRO A 226 -4.80 1.35 -13.72
CA PRO A 226 -4.11 1.53 -12.46
C PRO A 226 -3.53 2.95 -12.36
N MET A 227 -3.58 3.51 -11.16
CA MET A 227 -3.16 4.89 -10.94
C MET A 227 -1.67 5.13 -11.21
N SER A 228 -0.83 4.09 -11.10
CA SER A 228 0.58 4.13 -11.46
C SER A 228 0.84 4.41 -12.95
N GLN A 229 -0.16 4.21 -13.82
CA GLN A 229 -0.06 4.52 -15.25
C GLN A 229 -0.52 5.95 -15.58
N VAL A 230 -1.27 6.58 -14.68
CA VAL A 230 -1.85 7.91 -14.89
C VAL A 230 -1.01 9.00 -14.23
N TYR A 231 -0.56 8.76 -13.00
CA TYR A 231 0.15 9.76 -12.19
C TYR A 231 1.68 9.66 -12.34
N GLY A 232 2.39 10.70 -11.91
CA GLY A 232 3.83 10.87 -12.16
C GLY A 232 4.69 11.01 -10.90
N GLY A 233 5.88 11.59 -11.11
CA GLY A 233 6.93 11.77 -10.10
C GLY A 233 6.48 12.46 -8.80
N PRO A 234 5.78 13.62 -8.84
CA PRO A 234 5.38 14.34 -7.64
C PRO A 234 4.52 13.49 -6.69
N HIS A 235 3.48 12.83 -7.20
CA HIS A 235 2.62 11.95 -6.41
C HIS A 235 3.38 10.73 -5.88
N LEU A 236 4.29 10.16 -6.68
CA LEU A 236 5.15 9.07 -6.23
C LEU A 236 6.04 9.50 -5.07
N LEU A 237 6.57 10.73 -5.08
CA LEU A 237 7.37 11.24 -3.98
C LEU A 237 6.54 11.40 -2.69
N ARG A 238 5.27 11.83 -2.79
CA ARG A 238 4.35 11.90 -1.65
C ARG A 238 4.12 10.55 -0.98
N LEU A 239 4.18 9.44 -1.73
CA LEU A 239 4.07 8.09 -1.15
C LEU A 239 5.11 7.87 -0.06
N PHE A 240 6.36 8.29 -0.28
CA PHE A 240 7.44 8.06 0.69
C PHE A 240 7.27 8.85 1.99
N VAL A 241 6.46 9.92 1.99
CA VAL A 241 6.09 10.67 3.21
C VAL A 241 5.06 9.89 4.04
N ARG A 242 4.23 9.04 3.41
CA ARG A 242 3.13 8.31 4.07
C ARG A 242 3.40 6.83 4.29
N ILE A 243 4.24 6.20 3.47
CA ILE A 243 4.49 4.75 3.48
C ILE A 243 5.10 4.26 4.81
N GLY A 244 5.76 5.12 5.57
CA GLY A 244 6.33 4.77 6.88
C GLY A 244 5.29 4.23 7.87
N SER A 245 4.10 4.85 7.87
CA SER A 245 2.96 4.37 8.67
C SER A 245 2.49 2.98 8.21
N MET A 246 2.52 2.70 6.91
CA MET A 246 2.13 1.41 6.33
C MET A 246 3.09 0.27 6.68
N LEU A 247 4.39 0.57 6.72
CA LEU A 247 5.39 -0.44 7.01
C LEU A 247 5.29 -0.98 8.44
N ALA A 248 4.77 -0.20 9.39
CA ALA A 248 4.53 -0.66 10.77
C ALA A 248 3.49 -1.80 10.85
N TYR A 249 2.58 -1.87 9.88
CA TYR A 249 1.55 -2.90 9.80
C TYR A 249 1.98 -4.15 9.01
N THR A 250 3.15 -4.10 8.36
CA THR A 250 3.67 -5.23 7.57
C THR A 250 4.46 -6.15 8.50
N PRO A 251 4.19 -7.48 8.54
CA PRO A 251 4.89 -8.41 9.41
C PRO A 251 6.31 -8.69 8.91
N LEU A 252 7.21 -7.73 9.11
CA LEU A 252 8.63 -7.83 8.77
C LEU A 252 9.45 -7.99 10.05
N ASP A 253 10.41 -8.91 10.04
CA ASP A 253 11.45 -8.95 11.06
C ASP A 253 12.44 -7.78 10.88
N GLU A 254 13.18 -7.45 11.94
CA GLU A 254 14.06 -6.28 11.98
C GLU A 254 15.08 -6.27 10.82
N LYS A 255 15.61 -7.43 10.43
CA LYS A 255 16.57 -7.55 9.33
C LYS A 255 15.94 -7.26 7.98
N SER A 256 14.75 -7.80 7.71
CA SER A 256 14.01 -7.54 6.47
C SER A 256 13.55 -6.09 6.38
N LEU A 257 13.12 -5.50 7.51
CA LEU A 257 12.76 -4.09 7.58
C LEU A 257 13.95 -3.18 7.27
N ALA A 258 15.11 -3.45 7.87
CA ALA A 258 16.34 -2.70 7.58
C ALA A 258 16.75 -2.82 6.10
N LEU A 259 16.65 -4.02 5.53
CA LEU A 259 16.93 -4.24 4.11
C LEU A 259 15.96 -3.48 3.20
N LEU A 260 14.66 -3.53 3.49
CA LEU A 260 13.64 -2.78 2.75
C LEU A 260 13.90 -1.28 2.83
N LEU A 261 14.19 -0.74 4.03
CA LEU A 261 14.53 0.67 4.20
C LEU A 261 15.76 1.07 3.38
N ASN A 262 16.78 0.22 3.29
CA ASN A 262 17.94 0.49 2.44
C ASN A 262 17.55 0.59 0.95
N TYR A 263 16.66 -0.27 0.45
CA TYR A 263 16.17 -0.18 -0.93
C TYR A 263 15.30 1.06 -1.16
N LEU A 264 14.44 1.43 -0.20
CA LEU A 264 13.64 2.65 -0.30
C LEU A 264 14.53 3.90 -0.31
N GLN A 265 15.58 3.92 0.50
CA GLN A 265 16.57 5.01 0.51
C GLN A 265 17.38 5.07 -0.79
N ASP A 266 17.75 3.92 -1.37
CA ASP A 266 18.42 3.87 -2.67
C ASP A 266 17.51 4.39 -3.80
N PHE A 267 16.22 4.04 -3.76
CA PHE A 267 15.23 4.58 -4.70
C PHE A 267 15.05 6.09 -4.55
N LEU A 268 14.97 6.62 -3.33
CA LEU A 268 14.91 8.07 -3.09
C LEU A 268 16.16 8.77 -3.64
N LYS A 269 17.35 8.17 -3.50
CA LYS A 269 18.59 8.69 -4.13
C LYS A 269 18.54 8.64 -5.65
N TYR A 270 17.87 7.65 -6.24
CA TYR A 270 17.63 7.61 -7.67
C TYR A 270 16.70 8.76 -8.12
N LEU A 271 15.62 9.04 -7.37
CA LEU A 271 14.75 10.19 -7.66
C LEU A 271 15.52 11.51 -7.59
N MET A 272 16.41 11.69 -6.61
CA MET A 272 17.26 12.89 -6.52
C MET A 272 18.10 13.12 -7.77
N LYS A 273 18.68 12.05 -8.33
CA LYS A 273 19.51 12.12 -9.55
C LYS A 273 18.70 12.42 -10.81
N ASN A 274 17.40 12.13 -10.78
CA ASN A 274 16.47 12.33 -11.88
C ASN A 274 15.49 13.46 -11.55
N SER A 275 16.01 14.62 -11.13
CA SER A 275 15.21 15.78 -10.74
C SER A 275 14.30 16.31 -11.86
N SER A 276 14.58 15.99 -13.12
CA SER A 276 13.70 16.26 -14.27
C SER A 276 12.30 15.64 -14.16
N LEU A 277 12.09 14.70 -13.24
CA LEU A 277 10.78 14.15 -12.90
C LEU A 277 9.88 15.15 -12.15
N PHE A 278 10.46 16.23 -11.63
CA PHE A 278 9.78 17.28 -10.88
C PHE A 278 9.96 18.59 -11.64
N SER A 279 8.94 19.00 -12.39
CA SER A 279 8.96 20.28 -13.10
C SER A 279 7.70 21.08 -12.79
N ALA A 280 7.87 22.37 -12.51
CA ALA A 280 6.75 23.30 -12.38
C ALA A 280 5.98 23.45 -13.71
N SER A 281 6.62 23.16 -14.86
CA SER A 281 5.96 23.18 -16.17
C SER A 281 4.93 22.06 -16.35
N ASP A 282 4.95 21.04 -15.48
CA ASP A 282 4.00 19.94 -15.53
C ASP A 282 2.69 20.28 -14.78
N TYR A 283 2.53 21.54 -14.35
CA TYR A 283 1.34 22.06 -13.69
C TYR A 283 0.67 23.15 -14.52
N GLU A 284 -0.66 23.17 -14.46
CA GLU A 284 -1.49 24.21 -15.07
C GLU A 284 -2.46 24.83 -14.06
N VAL A 285 -2.75 26.12 -14.25
CA VAL A 285 -3.79 26.80 -13.47
C VAL A 285 -5.13 26.15 -13.75
N ALA A 286 -5.82 25.70 -12.71
CA ALA A 286 -7.10 25.04 -12.86
C ALA A 286 -8.16 26.02 -13.43
N PRO A 287 -8.98 25.60 -14.40
CA PRO A 287 -9.98 26.48 -15.00
C PRO A 287 -11.08 26.85 -14.00
N PRO A 288 -11.77 27.99 -14.18
CA PRO A 288 -12.83 28.44 -13.26
C PRO A 288 -13.94 27.41 -13.03
N GLU A 289 -14.24 26.57 -14.02
CA GLU A 289 -15.20 25.47 -13.93
C GLU A 289 -14.75 24.41 -12.93
N TYR A 290 -13.45 24.10 -12.90
CA TYR A 290 -12.86 23.15 -11.96
C TYR A 290 -12.95 23.67 -10.52
N HIS A 291 -12.71 24.96 -10.30
CA HIS A 291 -12.82 25.58 -8.99
C HIS A 291 -14.20 25.35 -8.36
N ARG A 292 -15.28 25.41 -9.14
CA ARG A 292 -16.65 25.18 -8.64
C ARG A 292 -16.86 23.75 -8.14
N LYS A 293 -16.15 22.77 -8.71
CA LYS A 293 -16.19 21.36 -8.29
C LYS A 293 -15.32 21.09 -7.06
N ALA A 294 -14.31 21.92 -6.81
CA ALA A 294 -13.27 21.69 -5.80
C ALA A 294 -13.52 22.36 -4.43
N VAL A 295 -14.59 23.18 -4.31
CA VAL A 295 -14.99 23.87 -3.06
C VAL A 295 -15.55 22.88 -2.04
#